data_AF-A0A1X2EHY5-F1
#
_entry.id   AF-A0A1X2EHY5-F1
#
_cell.length_a   1.000
_cell.length_b   1.000
_cell.length_c   1.000
_cell.angle_alpha   90.00
_cell.angle_beta   90.00
_cell.angle_gamma   90.00
#
_symmetry.space_group_name_H-M   'P 1'
#
loop_
_entity.id
_entity.type
_entity.pdbx_description
1 polymer ?
#
loop_
_entity_poly.entity_id
_entity_poly.type
_entity_poly.pdbx_seq_one_letter_code
_entity_poly.pdbx_strand_id
1 'polypeptide(L)'
;MHDQVLRQAIESRRGWLFKHTGDGVCAAFVSPRCAVDVAEGLTEAAEATRNPAMLCYALLAVGYAFRDTDPARALAAMRRGLAIAQETGNRNVESHLAAVLCRVEAKYGEPLAALGYFGLAIHNHHESGNTTMISTPLAILAAFFDRLERFEAAATIAGFAFGPVTATSFPELTSAIAHLRDVLGNDTYVSLSNAGANLTATAMANYAFDQIDRFRTELEQAR
;
A
#
# COMPACT_ATOMS: atom_id res chain seq x y z
N MET A 1 11.51 27.21 6.82
CA MET A 1 12.29 26.55 7.89
C MET A 1 12.16 25.04 7.83
N HIS A 2 10.94 24.49 7.81
CA HIS A 2 10.68 23.04 7.71
C HIS A 2 11.42 22.35 6.54
N ASP A 3 11.28 22.88 5.32
CA ASP A 3 11.90 22.27 4.12
C ASP A 3 13.42 22.27 4.14
N GLN A 4 14.05 23.26 4.77
CA GLN A 4 15.51 23.34 4.85
C GLN A 4 16.06 22.33 5.86
N VAL A 5 15.37 22.13 6.99
CA VAL A 5 15.70 21.09 7.97
C VAL A 5 15.53 19.70 7.36
N LEU A 6 14.43 19.48 6.63
CA LEU A 6 14.17 18.22 5.94
C LEU A 6 15.20 17.94 4.86
N ARG A 7 15.55 18.94 4.04
CA ARG A 7 16.60 18.82 3.02
C ARG A 7 17.97 18.53 3.64
N GLN A 8 18.34 19.22 4.71
CA GLN A 8 19.58 18.94 5.44
C GLN A 8 19.60 17.53 6.04
N ALA A 9 18.49 17.06 6.60
CA ALA A 9 18.38 15.69 7.12
C ALA A 9 18.57 14.64 6.02
N ILE A 10 18.01 14.87 4.83
CA ILE A 10 18.14 14.01 3.65
C ILE A 10 19.59 14.03 3.12
N GLU A 11 20.16 15.20 2.88
CA GLU A 11 21.51 15.36 2.31
C GLU A 11 22.60 14.84 3.26
N SER A 12 22.49 15.11 4.57
CA SER A 12 23.44 14.61 5.58
C SER A 12 23.48 13.08 5.66
N ARG A 13 22.42 12.40 5.20
CA ARG A 13 22.33 10.94 5.14
C ARG A 13 22.41 10.41 3.72
N ARG A 14 23.15 11.10 2.84
CA ARG A 14 23.42 10.65 1.47
C ARG A 14 22.14 10.39 0.66
N GLY A 15 21.11 11.19 0.88
CA GLY A 15 19.92 11.25 0.03
C GLY A 15 19.88 12.54 -0.78
N TRP A 16 18.99 12.57 -1.76
CA TRP A 16 18.66 13.77 -2.51
C TRP A 16 17.15 13.89 -2.66
N LEU A 17 16.64 15.08 -2.36
CA LEU A 17 15.25 15.46 -2.59
C LEU A 17 15.08 15.74 -4.08
N PHE A 18 14.12 15.08 -4.73
CA PHE A 18 13.87 15.26 -6.16
C PHE A 18 12.48 15.81 -6.49
N LYS A 19 11.54 15.83 -5.54
CA LYS A 19 10.20 16.40 -5.76
C LYS A 19 9.55 16.89 -4.46
N HIS A 20 8.76 17.96 -4.56
CA HIS A 20 7.77 18.36 -3.55
C HIS A 20 6.37 17.92 -3.99
N THR A 21 5.58 17.35 -3.07
CA THR A 21 4.18 16.92 -3.32
C THR A 21 3.15 17.90 -2.77
N GLY A 22 3.59 19.01 -2.19
CA GLY A 22 2.74 20.02 -1.52
C GLY A 22 2.67 19.78 -0.02
N ASP A 23 2.40 18.55 0.38
CA ASP A 23 2.30 18.08 1.78
C ASP A 23 3.52 17.28 2.26
N GLY A 24 4.45 16.99 1.35
CA GLY A 24 5.65 16.21 1.63
C GLY A 24 6.70 16.36 0.53
N VAL A 25 7.72 15.49 0.61
CA VAL A 25 8.83 15.44 -0.35
C VAL A 25 9.12 14.02 -0.75
N CYS A 26 9.53 13.83 -2.00
CA CYS A 26 10.12 12.58 -2.46
C CYS A 26 11.64 12.73 -2.46
N ALA A 27 12.30 11.76 -1.82
CA ALA A 27 13.75 11.68 -1.78
C ALA A 27 14.22 10.28 -2.17
N ALA A 28 15.38 10.21 -2.80
CA ALA A 28 16.06 8.97 -3.08
C ALA A 28 17.36 8.91 -2.26
N PHE A 29 17.74 7.71 -1.86
CA PHE A 29 18.87 7.46 -0.97
C PHE A 29 19.82 6.47 -1.61
N VAL A 30 21.12 6.66 -1.37
CA VAL A 30 22.16 5.73 -1.88
C VAL A 30 22.07 4.32 -1.29
N SER A 31 21.36 4.14 -0.17
CA SER A 31 21.10 2.83 0.43
C SER A 31 19.82 2.83 1.28
N PRO A 32 19.22 1.66 1.54
CA PRO A 32 18.08 1.54 2.46
C PRO A 32 18.39 2.05 3.87
N ARG A 33 19.61 1.81 4.36
CA ARG A 33 20.06 2.27 5.70
C ARG A 33 20.02 3.79 5.83
N CYS A 34 20.40 4.50 4.77
CA CYS A 34 20.33 5.97 4.75
C CYS A 34 18.89 6.50 4.90
N ALA A 35 17.91 5.83 4.27
CA ALA A 35 16.51 6.18 4.42
C ALA A 35 15.99 5.89 5.84
N VAL A 36 16.41 4.77 6.42
CA VAL A 36 16.14 4.38 7.81
C VAL A 36 16.65 5.45 8.79
N ASP A 37 17.92 5.83 8.70
CA ASP A 37 18.51 6.82 9.62
C ASP A 37 17.80 8.18 9.54
N VAL A 38 17.26 8.55 8.36
CA VAL A 38 16.44 9.77 8.20
C VAL A 38 15.11 9.60 8.91
N ALA A 39 14.39 8.50 8.64
CA ALA A 39 13.05 8.26 9.18
C ALA A 39 13.04 8.24 10.72
N GLU A 40 14.11 7.72 11.34
CA GLU A 40 14.31 7.77 12.79
C GLU A 40 14.39 9.20 13.31
N GLY A 41 15.31 10.00 12.74
CA GLY A 41 15.47 11.40 13.14
C GLY A 41 14.23 12.25 12.89
N LEU A 42 13.44 11.93 11.86
CA LEU A 42 12.16 12.60 11.59
C LEU A 42 11.11 12.33 12.67
N THR A 43 11.09 11.14 13.26
CA THR A 43 10.12 10.78 14.30
C THR A 43 10.38 11.58 15.57
N GLU A 44 11.62 11.62 16.04
CA GLU A 44 12.02 12.40 17.22
C GLU A 44 11.76 13.91 17.01
N ALA A 45 12.11 14.43 15.84
CA ALA A 45 11.85 15.81 15.49
C ALA A 45 10.35 16.13 15.45
N ALA A 46 9.54 15.23 14.88
CA ALA A 46 8.09 15.41 14.79
C ALA A 46 7.43 15.40 16.18
N GLU A 47 7.85 14.51 17.09
CA GLU A 47 7.34 14.47 18.46
C GLU A 47 7.64 15.77 19.21
N ALA A 48 8.82 16.37 19.01
CA ALA A 48 9.19 17.65 19.60
C ALA A 48 8.29 18.82 19.14
N THR A 49 7.69 18.74 17.95
CA THR A 49 6.79 19.78 17.45
C THR A 49 5.41 19.78 18.11
N ARG A 50 5.01 18.67 18.76
CA ARG A 50 3.64 18.43 19.24
C ARG A 50 2.56 18.66 18.17
N ASN A 51 2.91 18.49 16.89
CA ASN A 51 1.98 18.56 15.77
C ASN A 51 1.62 17.13 15.31
N PRO A 52 0.38 16.67 15.52
CA PRO A 52 -0.06 15.33 15.12
C PRO A 52 0.16 15.02 13.64
N ALA A 53 -0.04 16.00 12.75
CA ALA A 53 0.14 15.79 11.31
C ALA A 53 1.61 15.49 10.97
N MET A 54 2.55 16.19 11.61
CA MET A 54 3.98 15.95 11.45
C MET A 54 4.38 14.54 11.89
N LEU A 55 3.82 14.10 13.02
CA LEU A 55 4.06 12.75 13.53
C LEU A 55 3.50 11.68 12.58
N CYS A 56 2.31 11.89 12.01
CA CYS A 56 1.77 10.98 11.00
C CYS A 56 2.68 10.83 9.78
N TYR A 57 3.21 11.93 9.24
CA TYR A 57 4.13 11.89 8.10
C TYR A 57 5.46 11.21 8.45
N ALA A 58 5.99 11.43 9.65
CA ALA A 58 7.19 10.73 10.11
C ALA A 58 6.96 9.22 10.24
N LEU A 59 5.82 8.81 10.80
CA LEU A 59 5.44 7.40 10.93
C LEU A 59 5.18 6.73 9.57
N LEU A 60 4.62 7.47 8.61
CA LEU A 60 4.51 7.02 7.22
C LEU A 60 5.90 6.79 6.60
N ALA A 61 6.85 7.70 6.82
CA ALA A 61 8.22 7.56 6.34
C ALA A 61 8.94 6.35 6.96
N VAL A 62 8.75 6.11 8.27
CA VAL A 62 9.23 4.88 8.93
C VAL A 62 8.62 3.65 8.28
N GLY A 63 7.31 3.62 8.06
CA GLY A 63 6.65 2.52 7.36
C GLY A 63 7.27 2.20 6.00
N TYR A 64 7.54 3.24 5.19
CA TYR A 64 8.20 3.09 3.89
C TYR A 64 9.65 2.60 3.99
N ALA A 65 10.43 3.12 4.95
CA ALA A 65 11.84 2.80 5.09
C ALA A 65 12.06 1.36 5.60
N PHE A 66 11.19 0.88 6.49
CA PHE A 66 11.39 -0.40 7.18
C PHE A 66 10.55 -1.56 6.63
N ARG A 67 9.62 -1.32 5.70
CA ARG A 67 8.66 -2.36 5.22
C ARG A 67 9.29 -3.69 4.79
N ASP A 68 10.51 -3.67 4.27
CA ASP A 68 11.20 -4.86 3.75
C ASP A 68 12.32 -5.37 4.68
N THR A 69 12.82 -4.52 5.59
CA THR A 69 13.95 -4.86 6.47
C THR A 69 13.54 -5.16 7.91
N ASP A 70 12.47 -4.51 8.39
CA ASP A 70 11.88 -4.73 9.72
C ASP A 70 10.34 -4.51 9.64
N PRO A 71 9.61 -5.52 9.12
CA PRO A 71 8.16 -5.42 8.93
C PRO A 71 7.40 -5.17 10.24
N ALA A 72 7.83 -5.75 11.36
CA ALA A 72 7.19 -5.56 12.66
C ALA A 72 7.23 -4.10 13.10
N ARG A 73 8.39 -3.45 12.96
CA ARG A 73 8.55 -2.03 13.23
C ARG A 73 7.74 -1.15 12.28
N ALA A 74 7.75 -1.48 10.98
CA ALA A 74 6.95 -0.76 10.00
C ALA A 74 5.45 -0.82 10.35
N LEU A 75 4.92 -2.01 10.65
CA LEU A 75 3.52 -2.19 11.04
C LEU A 75 3.17 -1.42 12.32
N ALA A 76 4.01 -1.48 13.35
CA ALA A 76 3.79 -0.75 14.59
C ALA A 76 3.72 0.77 14.36
N ALA A 77 4.67 1.32 13.60
CA ALA A 77 4.71 2.74 13.27
C ALA A 77 3.49 3.16 12.45
N MET A 78 3.13 2.39 11.42
CA MET A 78 2.02 2.73 10.54
C MET A 78 0.65 2.61 11.20
N ARG A 79 0.45 1.62 12.08
CA ARG A 79 -0.77 1.51 12.89
C ARG A 79 -0.92 2.70 13.83
N ARG A 80 0.18 3.14 14.48
CA ARG A 80 0.19 4.38 15.29
C ARG A 80 -0.15 5.60 14.44
N GLY A 81 0.46 5.73 13.27
CA GLY A 81 0.19 6.84 12.35
C GLY A 81 -1.26 6.85 11.87
N LEU A 82 -1.83 5.67 11.64
CA LEU A 82 -3.20 5.52 11.14
C LEU A 82 -4.22 5.98 12.18
N ALA A 83 -4.03 5.56 13.45
CA ALA A 83 -4.87 6.01 14.55
C ALA A 83 -4.88 7.54 14.67
N ILE A 84 -3.69 8.17 14.63
CA ILE A 84 -3.59 9.64 14.72
C ILE A 84 -4.23 10.31 13.49
N ALA A 85 -4.04 9.77 12.29
CA ALA A 85 -4.65 10.31 11.07
C ALA A 85 -6.19 10.28 11.15
N GLN A 86 -6.76 9.19 11.69
CA GLN A 86 -8.20 9.04 11.90
C GLN A 86 -8.73 9.99 12.98
N GLU A 87 -8.05 10.09 14.11
CA GLU A 87 -8.41 11.00 15.22
C GLU A 87 -8.40 12.47 14.78
N THR A 88 -7.49 12.83 13.87
CA THR A 88 -7.31 14.21 13.41
C THR A 88 -8.06 14.53 12.11
N GLY A 89 -8.69 13.53 11.48
CA GLY A 89 -9.37 13.67 10.19
C GLY A 89 -8.43 13.92 9.01
N ASN A 90 -7.14 13.56 9.11
CA ASN A 90 -6.18 13.70 8.02
C ASN A 90 -6.31 12.57 6.98
N ARG A 91 -7.33 12.68 6.14
CA ARG A 91 -7.69 11.68 5.11
C ARG A 91 -6.58 11.37 4.11
N ASN A 92 -5.72 12.35 3.81
CA ASN A 92 -4.60 12.14 2.90
C ASN A 92 -3.60 11.15 3.51
N VAL A 93 -3.17 11.39 4.74
CA VAL A 93 -2.19 10.51 5.40
C VAL A 93 -2.81 9.15 5.71
N GLU A 94 -4.08 9.11 6.07
CA GLU A 94 -4.84 7.86 6.22
C GLU A 94 -4.79 7.00 4.94
N SER A 95 -5.02 7.61 3.78
CA SER A 95 -4.96 6.92 2.47
C SER A 95 -3.57 6.32 2.20
N HIS A 96 -2.51 7.11 2.43
CA HIS A 96 -1.13 6.64 2.23
C HIS A 96 -0.75 5.53 3.21
N LEU A 97 -1.15 5.64 4.47
CA LEU A 97 -0.88 4.62 5.49
C LEU A 97 -1.60 3.32 5.18
N ALA A 98 -2.89 3.38 4.79
CA ALA A 98 -3.66 2.20 4.40
C ALA A 98 -3.02 1.45 3.22
N ALA A 99 -2.56 2.17 2.20
CA ALA A 99 -1.93 1.60 1.01
C ALA A 99 -0.63 0.85 1.30
N VAL A 100 0.15 1.28 2.29
CA VAL A 100 1.38 0.58 2.67
C VAL A 100 1.10 -0.52 3.69
N LEU A 101 0.21 -0.29 4.66
CA LEU A 101 -0.21 -1.30 5.63
C LEU A 101 -0.71 -2.57 4.94
N CYS A 102 -1.57 -2.45 3.92
CA CYS A 102 -2.05 -3.63 3.19
C CYS A 102 -0.90 -4.40 2.53
N ARG A 103 0.11 -3.71 1.98
CA ARG A 103 1.29 -4.36 1.38
C ARG A 103 2.12 -5.13 2.40
N VAL A 104 2.40 -4.52 3.55
CA VAL A 104 3.26 -5.11 4.58
C VAL A 104 2.56 -6.29 5.26
N GLU A 105 1.28 -6.13 5.63
CA GLU A 105 0.47 -7.21 6.20
C GLU A 105 0.29 -8.36 5.22
N ALA A 106 0.00 -8.08 3.94
CA ALA A 106 -0.18 -9.13 2.95
C ALA A 106 1.08 -9.99 2.78
N LYS A 107 2.28 -9.40 2.94
CA LYS A 107 3.56 -10.08 2.72
C LYS A 107 4.11 -10.75 3.97
N TYR A 108 3.94 -10.16 5.15
CA TYR A 108 4.62 -10.58 6.38
C TYR A 108 3.70 -10.73 7.59
N GLY A 109 2.44 -10.31 7.48
CA GLY A 109 1.51 -10.24 8.60
C GLY A 109 0.36 -11.24 8.49
N GLU A 110 -0.71 -10.93 9.21
CA GLU A 110 -1.88 -11.80 9.32
C GLU A 110 -2.83 -11.58 8.14
N PRO A 111 -3.26 -12.64 7.43
CA PRO A 111 -4.15 -12.49 6.27
C PRO A 111 -5.43 -11.70 6.58
N LEU A 112 -6.02 -11.90 7.76
CA LEU A 112 -7.25 -11.22 8.19
C LEU A 112 -7.03 -9.70 8.38
N ALA A 113 -5.88 -9.31 8.93
CA ALA A 113 -5.51 -7.90 9.11
C ALA A 113 -5.26 -7.22 7.75
N ALA A 114 -4.59 -7.91 6.83
CA ALA A 114 -4.35 -7.43 5.48
C ALA A 114 -5.67 -7.08 4.76
N LEU A 115 -6.69 -7.94 4.87
CA LEU A 115 -8.02 -7.71 4.28
C LEU A 115 -8.69 -6.43 4.79
N GLY A 116 -8.55 -6.11 6.09
CA GLY A 116 -9.05 -4.86 6.64
C GLY A 116 -8.39 -3.63 6.00
N TYR A 117 -7.07 -3.66 5.84
CA TYR A 117 -6.34 -2.54 5.22
C TYR A 117 -6.55 -2.45 3.71
N PHE A 118 -6.78 -3.56 3.00
CA PHE A 118 -7.22 -3.52 1.60
C PHE A 118 -8.55 -2.81 1.47
N GLY A 119 -9.53 -3.16 2.30
CA GLY A 119 -10.83 -2.49 2.32
C GLY A 119 -10.70 -0.99 2.53
N LEU A 120 -9.92 -0.58 3.54
CA LEU A 120 -9.67 0.84 3.83
C LEU A 120 -8.98 1.57 2.66
N ALA A 121 -7.93 0.99 2.09
CA ALA A 121 -7.18 1.61 0.99
C ALA A 121 -8.03 1.77 -0.28
N ILE A 122 -8.80 0.73 -0.64
CA ILE A 122 -9.69 0.76 -1.81
C ILE A 122 -10.80 1.79 -1.60
N HIS A 123 -11.42 1.82 -0.42
CA HIS A 123 -12.46 2.78 -0.08
C HIS A 123 -11.96 4.22 -0.20
N ASN A 124 -10.79 4.53 0.40
CA ASN A 124 -10.24 5.88 0.38
C ASN A 124 -9.88 6.36 -1.05
N HIS A 125 -9.33 5.48 -1.89
CA HIS A 125 -9.01 5.84 -3.27
C HIS A 125 -10.24 5.92 -4.17
N HIS A 126 -11.28 5.14 -3.88
CA HIS A 126 -12.56 5.21 -4.58
C HIS A 126 -13.31 6.51 -4.26
N GLU A 127 -13.47 6.84 -2.97
CA GLU A 127 -14.16 8.06 -2.51
C GLU A 127 -13.45 9.35 -2.96
N SER A 128 -12.12 9.32 -3.06
CA SER A 128 -11.34 10.48 -3.55
C SER A 128 -11.34 10.63 -5.08
N GLY A 129 -11.96 9.70 -5.82
CA GLY A 129 -11.96 9.67 -7.28
C GLY A 129 -10.56 9.47 -7.88
N ASN A 130 -9.58 9.02 -7.09
CA ASN A 130 -8.20 8.85 -7.52
C ASN A 130 -8.04 7.48 -8.19
N THR A 131 -8.59 7.37 -9.40
CA THR A 131 -8.63 6.14 -10.19
C THR A 131 -7.24 5.60 -10.52
N THR A 132 -6.22 6.47 -10.62
CA THR A 132 -4.84 6.04 -10.86
C THR A 132 -4.25 5.33 -9.65
N MET A 133 -4.63 5.74 -8.43
CA MET A 133 -4.11 5.16 -7.20
C MET A 133 -4.88 3.93 -6.74
N ILE A 134 -6.15 3.74 -7.13
CA ILE A 134 -6.91 2.52 -6.78
C ILE A 134 -6.30 1.24 -7.38
N SER A 135 -5.61 1.34 -8.53
CA SER A 135 -4.96 0.18 -9.16
C SER A 135 -3.83 -0.40 -8.31
N THR A 136 -3.19 0.39 -7.45
CA THR A 136 -2.07 -0.10 -6.60
C THR A 136 -2.53 -1.08 -5.52
N PRO A 137 -3.49 -0.76 -4.63
CA PRO A 137 -3.99 -1.74 -3.67
C PRO A 137 -4.68 -2.91 -4.34
N LEU A 138 -5.32 -2.72 -5.51
CA LEU A 138 -5.90 -3.84 -6.28
C LEU A 138 -4.82 -4.78 -6.84
N ALA A 139 -3.71 -4.26 -7.35
CA ALA A 139 -2.58 -5.07 -7.80
C ALA A 139 -1.98 -5.92 -6.66
N ILE A 140 -1.83 -5.30 -5.49
CA ILE A 140 -1.35 -5.99 -4.29
C ILE A 140 -2.37 -7.04 -3.82
N LEU A 141 -3.67 -6.72 -3.87
CA LEU A 141 -4.74 -7.66 -3.53
C LEU A 141 -4.78 -8.87 -4.48
N ALA A 142 -4.59 -8.65 -5.79
CA ALA A 142 -4.52 -9.75 -6.76
C ALA A 142 -3.37 -10.71 -6.46
N ALA A 143 -2.16 -10.20 -6.20
CA ALA A 143 -1.02 -11.04 -5.82
C ALA A 143 -1.21 -11.71 -4.45
N PHE A 144 -1.92 -11.06 -3.52
CA PHE A 144 -2.26 -11.64 -2.23
C PHE A 144 -3.27 -12.80 -2.37
N PHE A 145 -4.32 -12.62 -3.17
CA PHE A 145 -5.29 -13.67 -3.47
C PHE A 145 -4.69 -14.84 -4.25
N ASP A 146 -3.76 -14.58 -5.16
CA ASP A 146 -2.99 -15.64 -5.84
C ASP A 146 -2.26 -16.54 -4.83
N ARG A 147 -1.56 -15.95 -3.86
CA ARG A 147 -0.88 -16.71 -2.78
C ARG A 147 -1.83 -17.48 -1.86
N LEU A 148 -3.09 -17.08 -1.79
CA LEU A 148 -4.12 -17.71 -0.99
C LEU A 148 -5.01 -18.66 -1.80
N GLU A 149 -4.57 -19.00 -3.02
CA GLU A 149 -5.26 -19.93 -3.93
C GLU A 149 -6.66 -19.45 -4.38
N ARG A 150 -6.91 -18.15 -4.29
CA ARG A 150 -8.14 -17.48 -4.75
C ARG A 150 -7.98 -17.04 -6.21
N PHE A 151 -7.64 -18.00 -7.07
CA PHE A 151 -7.12 -17.75 -8.40
C PHE A 151 -8.08 -16.97 -9.32
N GLU A 152 -9.38 -17.28 -9.31
CA GLU A 152 -10.34 -16.59 -10.19
C GLU A 152 -10.51 -15.11 -9.82
N ALA A 153 -10.60 -14.83 -8.52
CA ALA A 153 -10.68 -13.47 -8.00
C ALA A 153 -9.38 -12.70 -8.29
N ALA A 154 -8.24 -13.35 -8.08
CA ALA A 154 -6.92 -12.78 -8.38
C ALA A 154 -6.80 -12.42 -9.87
N ALA A 155 -7.20 -13.30 -10.79
CA ALA A 155 -7.15 -13.05 -12.23
C ALA A 155 -8.07 -11.90 -12.67
N THR A 156 -9.29 -11.85 -12.12
CA THR A 156 -10.25 -10.77 -12.40
C THR A 156 -9.70 -9.42 -11.93
N ILE A 157 -9.18 -9.35 -10.70
CA ILE A 157 -8.61 -8.10 -10.15
C ILE A 157 -7.34 -7.70 -10.90
N ALA A 158 -6.46 -8.65 -11.22
CA ALA A 158 -5.24 -8.40 -11.98
C ALA A 158 -5.53 -7.78 -13.35
N GLY A 159 -6.60 -8.22 -14.02
CA GLY A 159 -7.03 -7.66 -15.31
C GLY A 159 -7.32 -6.15 -15.26
N PHE A 160 -7.94 -5.67 -14.17
CA PHE A 160 -8.17 -4.23 -13.98
C PHE A 160 -6.93 -3.50 -13.47
N ALA A 161 -6.17 -4.13 -12.57
CA ALA A 161 -5.08 -3.47 -11.87
C ALA A 161 -3.79 -3.37 -12.68
N PHE A 162 -3.61 -4.23 -13.68
CA PHE A 162 -2.39 -4.29 -14.48
C PHE A 162 -2.28 -3.08 -15.42
N GLY A 163 -1.18 -2.34 -15.30
CA GLY A 163 -0.86 -1.21 -16.17
C GLY A 163 0.60 -0.76 -15.97
N PRO A 164 1.07 0.24 -16.75
CA PRO A 164 2.49 0.66 -16.72
C PRO A 164 2.99 1.06 -15.33
N VAL A 165 2.14 1.72 -14.55
CA VAL A 165 2.48 2.16 -13.17
C VAL A 165 2.63 0.97 -12.24
N THR A 166 1.64 0.07 -12.18
CA THR A 166 1.65 -1.09 -11.28
C THR A 166 2.72 -2.11 -11.67
N ALA A 167 2.96 -2.31 -12.97
CA ALA A 167 4.05 -3.15 -13.46
C ALA A 167 5.44 -2.67 -13.00
N THR A 168 5.62 -1.34 -12.87
CA THR A 168 6.88 -0.74 -12.43
C THR A 168 6.99 -0.69 -10.91
N SER A 169 5.92 -0.32 -10.21
CA SER A 169 5.93 -0.08 -8.76
C SER A 169 5.75 -1.35 -7.92
N PHE A 170 5.20 -2.41 -8.51
CA PHE A 170 4.89 -3.68 -7.85
C PHE A 170 5.10 -4.86 -8.82
N PRO A 171 6.36 -5.23 -9.10
CA PRO A 171 6.70 -6.30 -10.04
C PRO A 171 6.14 -7.68 -9.64
N GLU A 172 5.81 -7.89 -8.37
CA GLU A 172 5.16 -9.10 -7.85
C GLU A 172 3.83 -9.41 -8.57
N LEU A 173 3.11 -8.40 -9.07
CA LEU A 173 1.90 -8.63 -9.88
C LEU A 173 2.21 -9.41 -11.16
N THR A 174 3.35 -9.13 -11.83
CA THR A 174 3.73 -9.85 -13.05
C THR A 174 3.99 -11.32 -12.77
N SER A 175 4.59 -11.62 -11.61
CA SER A 175 4.83 -13.00 -11.18
C SER A 175 3.51 -13.71 -10.86
N ALA A 176 2.58 -13.03 -10.16
CA ALA A 176 1.25 -13.56 -9.91
C ALA A 176 0.48 -13.83 -11.21
N ILE A 177 0.52 -12.92 -12.20
CA ILE A 177 -0.11 -13.13 -13.51
C ILE A 177 0.46 -14.37 -14.23
N ALA A 178 1.77 -14.57 -14.16
CA ALA A 178 2.40 -15.76 -14.75
C ALA A 178 1.91 -17.05 -14.06
N HIS A 179 1.86 -17.06 -12.72
CA HIS A 179 1.35 -18.19 -11.94
C HIS A 179 -0.13 -18.46 -12.23
N LEU A 180 -0.96 -17.41 -12.25
CA LEU A 180 -2.39 -17.51 -12.57
C LEU A 180 -2.65 -18.13 -13.95
N ARG A 181 -1.84 -17.81 -14.97
CA ARG A 181 -1.93 -18.43 -16.29
C ARG A 181 -1.60 -19.91 -16.29
N ASP A 182 -0.66 -20.33 -15.44
CA ASP A 182 -0.25 -21.72 -15.29
C ASP A 182 -1.36 -22.55 -14.61
N VAL A 183 -1.87 -22.06 -13.47
CA VAL A 183 -2.85 -22.82 -12.65
C VAL A 183 -4.28 -22.79 -13.22
N LEU A 184 -4.73 -21.68 -13.82
CA LEU A 184 -6.07 -21.59 -14.42
C LEU A 184 -6.12 -22.09 -15.86
N GLY A 185 -4.97 -22.20 -16.51
CA GLY A 185 -4.86 -22.27 -17.97
C GLY A 185 -5.04 -20.91 -18.63
N ASN A 186 -4.39 -20.75 -19.79
CA ASN A 186 -4.31 -19.48 -20.49
C ASN A 186 -5.68 -18.89 -20.89
N ASP A 187 -6.59 -19.73 -21.40
CA ASP A 187 -7.89 -19.27 -21.90
C ASP A 187 -8.79 -18.78 -20.76
N THR A 188 -8.82 -19.52 -19.65
CA THR A 188 -9.55 -19.14 -18.43
C THR A 188 -9.01 -17.84 -17.86
N TYR A 189 -7.68 -17.72 -17.74
CA TYR A 189 -7.05 -16.49 -17.28
C TYR A 189 -7.40 -15.30 -18.18
N VAL A 190 -7.30 -15.46 -19.50
CA VAL A 190 -7.61 -14.38 -20.45
C VAL A 190 -9.08 -13.97 -20.33
N SER A 191 -10.00 -14.91 -20.20
CA SER A 191 -11.42 -14.63 -20.01
C SER A 191 -11.69 -13.81 -18.74
N LEU A 192 -11.17 -14.25 -17.59
CA LEU A 192 -11.33 -13.57 -16.31
C LEU A 192 -10.66 -12.19 -16.28
N SER A 193 -9.42 -12.10 -16.76
CA SER A 193 -8.68 -10.84 -16.81
C SER A 193 -9.35 -9.82 -17.74
N ASN A 194 -9.89 -10.25 -18.88
CA ASN A 194 -10.67 -9.39 -19.77
C ASN A 194 -11.99 -8.94 -19.11
N ALA A 195 -12.66 -9.82 -18.36
CA ALA A 195 -13.85 -9.44 -17.61
C ALA A 195 -13.52 -8.33 -16.60
N GLY A 196 -12.42 -8.48 -15.86
CA GLY A 196 -11.92 -7.46 -14.94
C GLY A 196 -11.51 -6.14 -15.61
N ALA A 197 -10.76 -6.22 -16.72
CA ALA A 197 -10.29 -5.05 -17.46
C ALA A 197 -11.42 -4.16 -18.01
N ASN A 198 -12.60 -4.75 -18.25
CA ASN A 198 -13.77 -4.04 -18.76
C ASN A 198 -14.65 -3.44 -17.65
N LEU A 199 -14.33 -3.65 -16.37
CA LEU A 199 -15.08 -3.05 -15.27
C LEU A 199 -14.75 -1.57 -15.10
N THR A 200 -15.73 -0.80 -14.64
CA THR A 200 -15.48 0.57 -14.14
C THR A 200 -14.77 0.49 -12.79
N ALA A 201 -14.12 1.58 -12.39
CA ALA A 201 -13.45 1.64 -11.08
C ALA A 201 -14.41 1.37 -9.91
N THR A 202 -15.65 1.86 -9.98
CA THR A 202 -16.70 1.57 -8.99
C THR A 202 -17.09 0.10 -9.01
N ALA A 203 -17.28 -0.51 -10.18
CA ALA A 203 -17.64 -1.91 -10.27
C ALA A 203 -16.50 -2.82 -9.76
N MET A 204 -15.24 -2.48 -10.06
CA MET A 204 -14.09 -3.20 -9.54
C MET A 204 -13.92 -3.01 -8.02
N ALA A 205 -14.15 -1.81 -7.49
CA ALA A 205 -14.13 -1.58 -6.04
C ALA A 205 -15.17 -2.45 -5.32
N ASN A 206 -16.42 -2.47 -5.81
CA ASN A 206 -17.48 -3.31 -5.28
C ASN A 206 -17.13 -4.81 -5.38
N TYR A 207 -16.62 -5.25 -6.53
CA TYR A 207 -16.16 -6.62 -6.70
C TYR A 207 -15.07 -6.98 -5.68
N ALA A 208 -14.09 -6.10 -5.47
CA ALA A 208 -13.02 -6.31 -4.50
C ALA A 208 -13.56 -6.38 -3.06
N PHE A 209 -14.51 -5.51 -2.68
CA PHE A 209 -15.16 -5.58 -1.37
C PHE A 209 -15.88 -6.91 -1.16
N ASP A 210 -16.66 -7.37 -2.14
CA ASP A 210 -17.35 -8.66 -2.08
C ASP A 210 -16.37 -9.82 -1.89
N GLN A 211 -15.24 -9.82 -2.60
CA GLN A 211 -14.23 -10.88 -2.47
C GLN A 211 -13.52 -10.84 -1.11
N ILE A 212 -13.22 -9.63 -0.61
CA ILE A 212 -12.63 -9.42 0.71
C ILE A 212 -13.56 -9.95 1.81
N ASP A 213 -14.86 -9.63 1.74
CA ASP A 213 -15.84 -10.01 2.75
C ASP A 213 -16.10 -11.52 2.75
N ARG A 214 -16.18 -12.14 1.57
CA ARG A 214 -16.27 -13.60 1.44
C ARG A 214 -15.09 -14.28 2.11
N PHE A 215 -13.87 -13.87 1.77
CA PHE A 215 -12.67 -14.50 2.31
C PHE A 215 -12.51 -14.24 3.81
N ARG A 216 -12.88 -13.05 4.30
CA ARG A 216 -12.92 -12.76 5.74
C ARG A 216 -13.83 -13.75 6.48
N THR A 217 -15.03 -13.97 5.96
CA THR A 217 -16.02 -14.88 6.54
C THR A 217 -15.49 -16.31 6.58
N GLU A 218 -14.86 -16.78 5.50
CA GLU A 218 -14.24 -18.11 5.44
C GLU A 218 -13.12 -18.28 6.48
N LEU A 219 -12.26 -17.28 6.65
CA LEU A 219 -11.17 -17.30 7.64
C LEU A 219 -11.70 -17.29 9.08
N GLU A 220 -12.79 -16.57 9.34
CA GLU A 220 -13.42 -16.53 10.66
C GLU A 220 -14.12 -17.86 11.01
N GLN A 221 -14.69 -18.55 10.03
CA GLN A 221 -15.31 -19.86 10.21
C GLN A 221 -14.31 -21.00 10.36
N ALA A 222 -13.09 -20.83 9.87
CA ALA A 222 -12.02 -21.82 9.97
C ALA A 222 -11.23 -21.78 11.29
N ARG A 223 -11.54 -20.84 12.20
CA ARG A 223 -10.93 -20.69 13.53
C ARG A 223 -11.75 -21.40 14.61
#